data_AF-A0A7Y5F4Q3-F1
#
_entry.id   AF-A0A7Y5F4Q3-F1
#
_cell.length_a   1.000
_cell.length_b   1.000
_cell.length_c   1.000
_cell.angle_alpha   90.00
_cell.angle_beta   90.00
_cell.angle_gamma   90.00
#
_symmetry.space_group_name_H-M   'P 1'
#
loop_
_entity.id
_entity.type
_entity.pdbx_description
1 polymer ?
#
loop_
_entity_poly.entity_id
_entity_poly.type
_entity_poly.pdbx_seq_one_letter_code
_entity_poly.pdbx_strand_id
1 'polypeptide(L)'
;ARARLAQHGIETDYMRIRALPFRPEVREFLQTHEMNYIVEMNHDGQMHQLLRMEYPELAGQMTSLAWNDGLPLTARWITTNLLANEEK
;
A
#
# COMPACT_ATOMS: atom_id res chain seq x y z
N ALA A 1 -10.49 1.65 -6.39
CA ALA A 1 -10.38 1.97 -4.96
C ALA A 1 -10.32 3.48 -4.76
N ARG A 2 -9.32 4.18 -5.30
CA ARG A 2 -9.14 5.64 -5.21
C ARG A 2 -10.41 6.48 -5.39
N ALA A 3 -11.21 6.24 -6.43
CA ALA A 3 -12.47 6.95 -6.63
C ALA A 3 -13.49 6.75 -5.48
N ARG A 4 -13.50 5.58 -4.83
CA ARG A 4 -14.33 5.31 -3.65
C ARG A 4 -13.76 6.01 -2.42
N LEU A 5 -12.44 6.04 -2.25
CA LEU A 5 -11.77 6.76 -1.15
C LEU A 5 -12.01 8.27 -1.23
N ALA A 6 -11.97 8.84 -2.44
CA ALA A 6 -12.31 10.24 -2.67
C ALA A 6 -13.76 10.57 -2.24
N GLN A 7 -14.71 9.64 -2.40
CA GLN A 7 -16.09 9.81 -1.89
C GLN A 7 -16.17 9.84 -0.36
N HIS A 8 -15.15 9.33 0.34
CA HIS A 8 -15.00 9.39 1.80
C HIS A 8 -14.10 10.55 2.24
N GLY A 9 -13.72 11.47 1.33
CA GLY A 9 -12.85 12.60 1.63
C GLY A 9 -11.37 12.26 1.77
N ILE A 10 -10.96 11.05 1.37
CA ILE A 10 -9.56 10.60 1.44
C ILE A 10 -8.89 10.81 0.08
N GLU A 11 -7.97 11.77 0.05
CA GLU A 11 -7.08 11.98 -1.08
C GLU A 11 -6.01 10.89 -1.12
N THR A 12 -5.65 10.46 -2.33
CA THR A 12 -4.68 9.36 -2.51
C THR A 12 -3.76 9.65 -3.67
N ASP A 13 -2.46 9.44 -3.47
CA ASP A 13 -1.51 9.24 -4.57
C ASP A 13 -1.31 7.74 -4.84
N TYR A 14 -0.66 7.40 -5.94
CA TYR A 14 -0.46 6.01 -6.36
C TYR A 14 0.84 5.79 -7.10
N MET A 15 1.63 4.84 -6.60
CA MET A 15 2.79 4.29 -7.29
C MET A 15 2.62 2.80 -7.57
N ARG A 16 3.01 2.38 -8.79
CA ARG A 16 3.12 0.96 -9.16
C ARG A 16 4.58 0.56 -9.35
N ILE A 17 5.08 -0.26 -8.44
CA ILE A 17 6.40 -0.89 -8.56
C ILE A 17 6.34 -1.97 -9.66
N ARG A 18 7.34 -1.99 -10.54
CA ARG A 18 7.39 -2.92 -11.70
C ARG A 18 8.60 -3.84 -11.74
N ALA A 19 9.66 -3.54 -10.99
CA ALA A 19 10.91 -4.29 -11.04
C ALA A 19 11.71 -4.11 -9.74
N LEU A 20 12.62 -5.07 -9.52
CA LEU A 20 13.72 -4.98 -8.57
C LEU A 20 15.05 -4.84 -9.35
N PRO A 21 16.09 -4.18 -8.79
CA PRO A 21 16.07 -3.45 -7.52
C PRO A 21 15.15 -2.23 -7.57
N PHE A 22 14.73 -1.73 -6.40
CA PHE A 22 13.86 -0.56 -6.33
C PHE A 22 14.57 0.66 -6.92
N ARG A 23 13.84 1.43 -7.72
CA ARG A 23 14.36 2.70 -8.21
C ARG A 23 14.23 3.80 -7.13
N PRO A 24 15.05 4.87 -7.18
CA PRO A 24 15.02 5.94 -6.19
C PRO A 24 13.64 6.57 -5.98
N GLU A 25 12.81 6.62 -7.02
CA GLU A 25 11.46 7.19 -6.95
C GLU A 25 10.56 6.44 -5.94
N VAL A 26 10.82 5.14 -5.68
CA VAL A 26 10.08 4.37 -4.67
C VAL A 26 10.31 4.95 -3.28
N ARG A 27 11.57 5.28 -2.95
CA ARG A 27 11.92 5.87 -1.66
C ARG A 27 11.33 7.26 -1.52
N GLU A 28 11.46 8.09 -2.57
CA GLU A 28 10.89 9.43 -2.59
C GLU A 28 9.39 9.40 -2.37
N PHE A 29 8.67 8.53 -3.10
CA PHE A 29 7.24 8.34 -2.91
C PHE A 29 6.90 7.93 -1.49
N LEU A 30 7.62 6.97 -0.90
CA LEU A 30 7.36 6.58 0.49
C LEU A 30 7.57 7.75 1.45
N GLN A 31 8.64 8.54 1.29
CA GLN A 31 9.00 9.64 2.19
C GLN A 31 8.03 10.83 2.14
N THR A 32 7.40 11.08 0.99
CA THR A 32 6.48 12.21 0.84
C THR A 32 5.08 11.95 1.39
N HIS A 33 4.81 10.73 1.87
CA HIS A 33 3.48 10.32 2.36
C HIS A 33 3.55 9.89 3.83
N GLU A 34 2.69 10.48 4.66
CA GLU A 34 2.57 10.15 6.08
C GLU A 34 2.19 8.68 6.30
N MET A 35 1.32 8.14 5.45
CA MET A 35 0.90 6.74 5.47
C MET A 35 0.95 6.12 4.07
N ASN A 36 1.56 4.93 3.99
CA ASN A 36 1.76 4.18 2.76
C ASN A 36 1.12 2.80 2.85
N TYR A 37 0.01 2.60 2.14
CA TYR A 37 -0.65 1.30 2.05
C TYR A 37 -0.07 0.45 0.91
N ILE A 38 0.54 -0.68 1.26
CA ILE A 38 1.09 -1.63 0.29
C ILE A 38 0.02 -2.66 -0.04
N VAL A 39 -0.65 -2.46 -1.17
CA VAL A 39 -1.72 -3.36 -1.65
C VAL A 39 -1.12 -4.43 -2.55
N GLU A 40 -1.29 -5.69 -2.17
CA GLU A 40 -0.71 -6.81 -2.91
C GLU A 40 -1.62 -8.05 -2.89
N MET A 41 -1.62 -8.80 -3.99
CA MET A 41 -2.38 -10.04 -4.13
C MET A 41 -1.50 -11.25 -3.82
N ASN A 42 -1.05 -11.33 -2.57
CA ASN A 42 -0.34 -12.49 -2.03
C ASN A 42 -0.71 -12.70 -0.56
N HIS A 43 -0.21 -13.79 0.03
CA HIS A 43 -0.55 -14.15 1.40
C HIS A 43 0.33 -13.42 2.43
N ASP A 44 1.63 -13.33 2.16
CA ASP A 44 2.60 -12.95 3.20
C ASP A 44 2.94 -11.45 3.23
N GLY A 45 2.43 -10.66 2.28
CA GLY A 45 2.84 -9.26 2.13
C GLY A 45 4.29 -9.12 1.67
N GLN A 46 4.70 -9.92 0.68
CA GLN A 46 6.12 -10.00 0.29
C GLN A 46 6.68 -8.67 -0.21
N MET A 47 5.91 -7.86 -0.92
CA MET A 47 6.34 -6.53 -1.35
C MET A 47 6.56 -5.61 -0.15
N HIS A 48 5.63 -5.62 0.81
CA HIS A 48 5.78 -4.89 2.06
C HIS A 48 7.04 -5.33 2.84
N GLN A 49 7.32 -6.64 2.91
CA GLN A 49 8.54 -7.15 3.55
C GLN A 49 9.81 -6.65 2.85
N LEU A 50 9.86 -6.71 1.52
CA LEU A 50 11.01 -6.22 0.73
C LEU A 50 11.22 -4.72 0.94
N LEU A 51 10.15 -3.91 0.93
CA LEU A 51 10.24 -2.47 1.16
C LEU A 51 10.74 -2.15 2.57
N ARG A 52 10.32 -2.91 3.59
CA ARG A 52 10.81 -2.74 4.96
C ARG A 52 12.27 -3.15 5.14
N MET A 53 12.73 -4.15 4.39
CA MET A 53 14.15 -4.56 4.40
C MET A 53 15.03 -3.51 3.72
N GLU A 54 14.57 -2.93 2.61
CA GLU A 54 15.32 -1.91 1.87
C GLU A 54 15.30 -0.54 2.59
N TYR A 55 14.14 -0.14 3.13
CA TYR A 55 13.90 1.16 3.76
C TYR A 55 13.41 1.01 5.20
N PRO A 56 14.22 0.44 6.11
CA PRO A 56 13.81 0.19 7.49
C PRO A 56 13.45 1.48 8.24
N GLU A 57 14.04 2.61 7.88
CA GLU A 57 13.73 3.93 8.46
C GLU A 57 12.31 4.39 8.14
N LEU A 58 11.70 3.86 7.08
CA LEU A 58 10.35 4.17 6.63
C LEU A 58 9.34 3.09 7.04
N ALA A 59 9.75 2.04 7.76
CA ALA A 59 8.86 0.93 8.08
C ALA A 59 7.63 1.34 8.91
N GLY A 60 7.75 2.38 9.75
CA GLY A 60 6.66 2.85 10.61
C GLY A 60 5.48 3.50 9.88
N GLN A 61 5.72 4.00 8.65
CA GLN A 61 4.70 4.61 7.81
C GLN A 61 4.12 3.63 6.77
N MET A 62 4.49 2.34 6.82
CA MET A 62 4.01 1.33 5.87
C MET A 62 2.99 0.39 6.52
N THR A 63 1.85 0.21 5.86
CA THR A 63 0.83 -0.75 6.27
C THR A 63 0.56 -1.73 5.14
N SER A 64 0.66 -3.03 5.42
CA SER A 64 0.36 -4.08 4.45
C SER A 64 -1.15 -4.31 4.32
N LEU A 65 -1.65 -4.32 3.09
CA LEU A 65 -2.98 -4.80 2.71
C LEU A 65 -2.82 -5.98 1.74
N ALA A 66 -2.25 -7.08 2.24
CA ALA A 66 -2.06 -8.33 1.51
C ALA A 66 -3.30 -9.21 1.59
N TRP A 67 -3.82 -9.65 0.45
CA TRP A 67 -4.93 -10.61 0.39
C TRP A 67 -4.88 -11.49 -0.85
N ASN A 68 -5.11 -12.78 -0.66
CA ASN A 68 -5.20 -13.74 -1.74
C ASN A 68 -6.14 -14.88 -1.35
N ASP A 69 -7.28 -14.94 -2.03
CA ASP A 69 -8.28 -16.03 -1.97
C ASP A 69 -8.44 -16.71 -3.35
N GLY A 70 -7.52 -16.47 -4.27
CA GLY A 70 -7.60 -16.93 -5.66
C GLY A 70 -8.48 -16.05 -6.56
N LEU A 71 -9.16 -15.03 -6.03
CA LEU A 71 -9.93 -14.06 -6.81
C LEU A 71 -9.20 -12.71 -6.93
N PRO A 72 -9.48 -11.92 -7.99
CA PRO A 72 -8.91 -10.60 -8.13
C PRO A 72 -9.31 -9.66 -6.98
N LEU A 73 -8.36 -8.88 -6.48
CA LEU A 73 -8.62 -7.82 -5.51
C LEU A 73 -9.65 -6.82 -6.04
N THR A 74 -10.73 -6.64 -5.29
CA THR A 74 -11.79 -5.70 -5.66
C THR A 74 -11.53 -4.31 -5.11
N ALA A 75 -11.97 -3.28 -5.84
CA ALA A 75 -11.93 -1.90 -5.35
C ALA A 75 -12.64 -1.73 -4.00
N ARG A 76 -13.71 -2.51 -3.75
CA ARG A 76 -14.45 -2.50 -2.49
C ARG A 76 -13.57 -3.02 -1.36
N TRP A 77 -12.93 -4.18 -1.54
CA TRP A 77 -12.07 -4.78 -0.54
C TRP A 77 -10.95 -3.82 -0.09
N ILE A 78 -10.25 -3.19 -1.06
CA ILE A 78 -9.19 -2.22 -0.75
C ILE A 78 -9.72 -1.05 0.07
N THR A 79 -10.85 -0.47 -0.35
CA THR A 79 -11.45 0.69 0.33
C THR A 79 -11.87 0.33 1.75
N THR A 80 -12.55 -0.81 1.94
CA THR A 80 -13.03 -1.26 3.25
C THR A 80 -11.88 -1.50 4.22
N ASN A 81 -10.82 -2.19 3.78
CA ASN A 81 -9.69 -2.48 4.64
C ASN A 81 -8.86 -1.23 4.95
N LEU A 82 -8.72 -0.29 4.00
CA LEU A 82 -8.03 0.95 4.27
C LEU A 82 -8.77 1.78 5.32
N LEU A 83 -10.08 2.01 5.14
CA LEU A 83 -10.89 2.76 6.11
C LEU A 83 -10.85 2.13 7.52
N ALA A 84 -10.90 0.80 7.61
CA ALA A 84 -10.79 0.10 8.89
C ALA A 84 -9.42 0.26 9.59
N ASN A 85 -8.38 0.71 8.89
CA ASN A 85 -7.09 1.03 9.49
C ASN A 85 -6.95 2.51 9.84
N GLU A 86 -7.69 3.42 9.19
CA GLU A 86 -7.74 4.85 9.54
C GLU A 86 -8.59 5.13 10.78
N GLU A 87 -9.55 4.25 11.10
CA GLU A 87 -10.40 4.36 12.30
C GLU A 87 -9.74 3.86 13.60
N LYS A 88 -8.50 3.34 13.53
CA LYS A 88 -7.77 2.79 14.69
C LYS A 88 -6.84 3.83 15.31
#